data_AF-A0A1S3JK40-F1
#
_entry.id   AF-A0A1S3JK40-F1
#
_cell.length_a   1.000
_cell.length_b   1.000
_cell.length_c   1.000
_cell.angle_alpha   90.00
_cell.angle_beta   90.00
_cell.angle_gamma   90.00
#
_symmetry.space_group_name_H-M   'P 1'
#
loop_
_entity.id
_entity.type
_entity.pdbx_description
1 polymer ?
#
loop_
_entity_poly.entity_id
_entity_poly.type
_entity_poly.pdbx_seq_one_letter_code
_entity_poly.pdbx_strand_id
1 'polypeptide(L)'
;MADDSEVFVNSKISCVSSKCVDEIISAVNDETRKIISKNVDWTDEQKERLRQRFTEIYANAFNVNIQIDYQSNSEAATDELEPINLDRRNYVNTTLLPALDQVIKRTTRSRKHCPLLCTQYLCREGKAEKKFLLYHVCYYPVCPNGKQQVEKGHVS
;
A
#
# COMPACT_ATOMS: atom_id res chain seq x y z
N MET A 1 -45.66 9.63 -10.07
CA MET A 1 -45.18 8.42 -9.39
C MET A 1 -43.69 8.38 -9.63
N ALA A 2 -42.92 8.84 -8.65
CA ALA A 2 -41.46 8.76 -8.71
C ALA A 2 -41.08 7.32 -8.38
N ASP A 3 -40.27 6.74 -9.26
CA ASP A 3 -39.73 5.39 -9.16
C ASP A 3 -38.64 5.42 -8.09
N ASP A 4 -39.01 5.07 -6.85
CA ASP A 4 -38.08 4.86 -5.73
C ASP A 4 -37.32 3.56 -5.98
N SER A 5 -36.43 3.60 -6.97
CA SER A 5 -35.38 2.61 -7.15
C SER A 5 -34.34 2.83 -6.06
N GLU A 6 -34.58 2.23 -4.89
CA GLU A 6 -33.58 2.11 -3.83
C GLU A 6 -32.31 1.50 -4.43
N VAL A 7 -31.29 2.35 -4.59
CA VAL A 7 -29.94 1.90 -4.90
C VAL A 7 -29.45 1.16 -3.66
N PHE A 8 -29.68 -0.15 -3.62
CA PHE A 8 -29.04 -1.05 -2.66
C PHE A 8 -27.55 -1.05 -2.95
N VAL A 9 -26.83 -0.10 -2.35
CA VAL A 9 -25.38 -0.16 -2.26
C VAL A 9 -25.09 -1.36 -1.37
N ASN A 10 -24.74 -2.48 -1.99
CA ASN A 10 -24.35 -3.72 -1.31
C ASN A 10 -22.95 -3.50 -0.69
N SER A 11 -22.85 -2.56 0.25
CA SER A 11 -21.60 -2.16 0.89
C SER A 11 -21.29 -3.14 2.01
N LYS A 12 -20.77 -4.31 1.64
CA LYS A 12 -20.15 -5.20 2.61
C LYS A 12 -19.00 -4.46 3.29
N ILE A 13 -18.84 -4.70 4.58
CA ILE A 13 -17.72 -4.18 5.35
C ILE A 13 -16.49 -4.96 4.90
N SER A 14 -15.52 -4.26 4.31
CA SER A 14 -14.23 -4.83 3.93
C SER A 14 -13.34 -4.96 5.17
N CYS A 15 -12.79 -6.15 5.38
CA CYS A 15 -11.88 -6.48 6.47
C CYS A 15 -10.59 -7.09 5.91
N VAL A 16 -9.44 -6.75 6.50
CA VAL A 16 -8.12 -7.18 6.00
C VAL A 16 -7.63 -8.48 6.68
N SER A 17 -8.29 -8.92 7.75
CA SER A 17 -7.87 -10.09 8.53
C SER A 17 -9.06 -10.91 9.01
N SER A 18 -9.12 -12.18 8.61
CA SER A 18 -10.09 -13.16 9.11
C SER A 18 -9.94 -13.37 10.62
N LYS A 19 -8.70 -13.53 11.08
CA LYS A 19 -8.39 -13.76 12.50
C LYS A 19 -8.94 -12.68 13.43
N CYS A 20 -8.81 -11.40 13.05
CA CYS A 20 -9.37 -10.31 13.86
C CYS A 20 -10.91 -10.36 13.91
N VAL A 21 -11.56 -10.76 12.81
CA VAL A 21 -13.01 -10.93 12.75
C VAL A 21 -13.45 -12.09 13.64
N ASP A 22 -12.74 -13.22 13.61
CA ASP A 22 -13.02 -14.37 14.47
C ASP A 22 -12.84 -14.04 15.95
N GLU A 23 -11.80 -13.29 16.31
CA GLU A 23 -11.57 -12.82 17.69
C GLU A 23 -12.71 -11.93 18.19
N ILE A 24 -13.23 -11.02 17.34
CA ILE A 24 -14.38 -10.18 17.68
C ILE A 24 -15.65 -11.01 17.85
N ILE A 25 -15.91 -11.96 16.93
CA ILE A 25 -17.07 -12.85 17.01
C ILE A 25 -17.01 -13.67 18.31
N SER A 26 -15.83 -14.21 18.63
CA SER A 26 -15.61 -14.97 19.85
C SER A 26 -15.86 -14.12 21.11
N ALA A 27 -15.31 -12.91 21.17
CA ALA A 27 -15.50 -12.01 22.32
C ALA A 27 -16.97 -11.65 22.56
N VAL A 28 -17.74 -11.38 21.50
CA VAL A 28 -19.17 -11.08 21.62
C VAL A 28 -19.96 -12.33 22.04
N ASN A 29 -19.64 -13.49 21.50
CA ASN A 29 -20.25 -14.75 21.91
C ASN A 29 -19.97 -15.06 23.38
N ASP A 30 -18.75 -14.85 23.87
CA ASP A 30 -18.38 -15.08 25.26
C ASP A 30 -19.11 -14.15 26.22
N GLU A 31 -19.23 -12.87 25.89
CA GLU A 31 -19.95 -11.92 26.74
C GLU A 31 -21.46 -12.22 26.74
N THR A 32 -22.01 -12.59 25.60
CA THR A 32 -23.41 -13.02 25.49
C THR A 32 -23.67 -14.28 26.30
N ARG A 33 -22.75 -15.27 26.26
CA ARG A 33 -22.82 -16.48 27.10
C ARG A 33 -22.82 -16.13 28.57
N LYS A 34 -21.98 -15.18 29.03
CA LYS A 34 -21.99 -14.72 30.43
C LYS A 34 -23.32 -14.09 30.82
N ILE A 35 -23.90 -13.24 29.97
CA ILE A 35 -25.21 -12.60 30.23
C ILE A 35 -26.31 -13.64 30.35
N ILE A 36 -26.38 -14.60 29.41
CA ILE A 36 -27.37 -15.68 29.45
C ILE A 36 -27.20 -16.53 30.72
N SER A 37 -25.96 -16.80 31.11
CA SER A 37 -25.67 -17.63 32.29
C SER A 37 -26.04 -16.96 33.61
N LYS A 38 -26.00 -15.62 33.68
CA LYS A 38 -26.39 -14.83 34.85
C LYS A 38 -27.91 -14.76 35.06
N ASN A 39 -28.72 -15.10 34.05
CA ASN A 39 -30.17 -15.10 34.20
C ASN A 39 -30.60 -16.28 35.07
N VAL A 40 -31.19 -16.00 36.24
CA VAL A 40 -31.61 -17.04 37.19
C VAL A 40 -32.97 -17.63 36.79
N ASP A 41 -33.81 -16.84 36.13
CA ASP A 41 -35.21 -17.19 35.82
C ASP A 41 -35.37 -18.23 34.70
N TRP A 42 -34.32 -18.48 33.92
CA TRP A 42 -34.36 -19.40 32.79
C TRP A 42 -33.80 -20.78 33.14
N THR A 43 -34.45 -21.81 32.62
CA THR A 43 -33.94 -23.18 32.71
C THR A 43 -32.67 -23.34 31.88
N ASP A 44 -31.84 -24.34 32.21
CA ASP A 44 -30.61 -24.61 31.46
C ASP A 44 -30.90 -24.93 29.98
N GLU A 45 -32.01 -25.61 29.71
CA GLU A 45 -32.50 -25.87 28.35
C GLU A 45 -32.78 -24.57 27.57
N GLN A 46 -33.42 -23.59 28.21
CA GLN A 46 -33.74 -22.30 27.59
C GLN A 46 -32.46 -21.49 27.34
N LYS A 47 -31.54 -21.49 28.32
CA LYS A 47 -30.23 -20.83 28.19
C LYS A 47 -29.44 -21.42 27.03
N GLU A 48 -29.39 -22.74 26.93
CA GLU A 48 -28.62 -23.41 25.88
C GLU A 48 -29.22 -23.18 24.49
N ARG A 49 -30.55 -23.28 24.35
CA ARG A 49 -31.23 -22.93 23.09
C ARG A 49 -30.95 -21.49 22.67
N LEU A 50 -30.95 -20.55 23.61
CA LEU A 50 -30.69 -19.14 23.29
C LEU A 50 -29.23 -18.92 22.87
N ARG A 51 -28.26 -19.57 23.53
CA ARG A 51 -26.84 -19.51 23.15
C ARG A 51 -26.62 -20.01 21.72
N GLN A 52 -27.20 -21.16 21.39
CA GLN A 52 -27.09 -21.75 20.05
C GLN A 52 -27.69 -20.83 19.00
N ARG A 53 -28.92 -20.36 19.25
CA ARG A 53 -29.63 -19.48 18.31
C ARG A 53 -28.94 -18.13 18.13
N PHE A 54 -28.38 -17.55 19.20
CA PHE A 54 -27.59 -16.33 19.09
C PHE A 54 -26.34 -16.56 18.24
N THR A 55 -25.59 -17.63 18.51
CA THR A 55 -24.36 -17.96 17.78
C THR A 55 -24.65 -18.11 16.28
N GLU A 56 -25.71 -18.82 15.93
CA GLU A 56 -26.13 -19.05 14.53
C GLU A 56 -26.52 -17.74 13.83
N ILE A 57 -27.40 -16.93 14.44
CA ILE A 57 -27.86 -15.67 13.86
C ILE A 57 -26.69 -14.70 13.71
N TYR A 58 -25.86 -14.60 14.74
CA TYR A 58 -24.75 -13.66 14.78
C TYR A 58 -23.65 -14.04 13.76
N ALA A 59 -23.29 -15.33 13.68
CA ALA A 59 -22.35 -15.81 12.66
C ALA A 59 -22.88 -15.56 11.24
N ASN A 60 -24.17 -15.81 11.00
CA ASN A 60 -24.78 -15.57 9.70
C ASN A 60 -24.77 -14.07 9.33
N ALA A 61 -25.05 -13.19 10.30
CA ALA A 61 -25.00 -11.74 10.08
C ALA A 61 -23.60 -11.27 9.67
N PHE A 62 -22.54 -11.84 10.24
CA PHE A 62 -21.16 -11.53 9.84
C PHE A 62 -20.85 -12.07 8.43
N ASN A 63 -21.20 -13.32 8.13
CA ASN A 63 -20.95 -13.94 6.82
C ASN A 63 -21.63 -13.20 5.66
N VAL A 64 -22.82 -12.64 5.88
CA VAL A 64 -23.57 -11.90 4.85
C VAL A 64 -23.00 -10.48 4.65
N ASN A 65 -22.56 -9.82 5.72
CA ASN A 65 -22.23 -8.39 5.70
C ASN A 65 -20.74 -8.08 5.67
N ILE A 66 -19.85 -9.06 5.92
CA ILE A 66 -18.40 -8.87 5.89
C ILE A 66 -17.82 -9.52 4.64
N GLN A 67 -16.87 -8.82 4.03
CA GLN A 67 -16.01 -9.32 2.98
C GLN A 67 -14.56 -9.23 3.49
N ILE A 68 -13.85 -10.34 3.49
CA ILE A 68 -12.42 -10.33 3.81
C ILE A 68 -11.66 -10.10 2.51
N ASP A 69 -10.97 -8.97 2.41
CA ASP A 69 -10.16 -8.64 1.24
C ASP A 69 -9.18 -9.79 0.97
N TYR A 70 -9.05 -10.16 -0.31
CA TYR A 70 -8.26 -11.30 -0.81
C TYR A 70 -8.84 -12.71 -0.66
N GLN A 71 -10.06 -12.87 -0.15
CA GLN A 71 -10.78 -14.14 -0.23
C GLN A 71 -12.20 -13.92 -0.76
N SER A 72 -12.53 -14.55 -1.90
CA SER A 72 -13.94 -14.70 -2.27
C SER A 72 -14.58 -15.65 -1.25
N ASN A 73 -15.80 -15.34 -0.81
CA ASN A 73 -16.55 -16.00 0.27
C ASN A 73 -16.83 -17.52 0.09
N SER A 74 -16.06 -18.26 -0.74
CA SER A 74 -16.11 -19.72 -0.87
C SER A 74 -14.85 -20.44 -0.36
N GLU A 75 -13.84 -19.74 0.16
CA GLU A 75 -12.60 -20.35 0.70
C GLU A 75 -12.50 -20.26 2.24
N ALA A 76 -13.63 -20.09 2.92
CA ALA A 76 -13.72 -20.28 4.37
C ALA A 76 -14.01 -21.77 4.65
N ALA A 77 -13.02 -22.64 4.42
CA ALA A 77 -13.12 -24.03 4.79
C ALA A 77 -11.83 -24.51 5.45
N THR A 78 -12.00 -24.84 6.73
CA THR A 78 -11.25 -25.80 7.55
C THR A 78 -9.83 -25.44 7.97
N ASP A 79 -9.63 -25.52 9.27
CA ASP A 79 -8.38 -25.58 10.04
C ASP A 79 -7.56 -26.86 9.73
N GLU A 80 -7.54 -27.28 8.47
CA GLU A 80 -6.52 -28.15 7.92
C GLU A 80 -5.53 -27.22 7.24
N LEU A 81 -4.27 -27.22 7.69
CA LEU A 81 -3.19 -26.57 6.95
C LEU A 81 -3.28 -27.02 5.48
N GLU A 82 -3.80 -26.16 4.59
CA GLU A 82 -3.75 -26.42 3.16
C GLU A 82 -2.30 -26.81 2.83
N PRO A 83 -2.08 -27.92 2.11
CA PRO A 83 -0.73 -28.35 1.79
C PRO A 83 -0.03 -27.17 1.12
N ILE A 84 1.05 -26.69 1.77
CA ILE A 84 1.82 -25.53 1.32
C ILE A 84 2.02 -25.69 -0.18
N ASN A 85 1.44 -24.78 -0.96
CA ASN A 85 1.57 -24.83 -2.41
C ASN A 85 3.06 -24.64 -2.75
N LEU A 86 3.74 -25.77 -2.96
CA LEU A 86 5.19 -25.84 -3.09
C LEU A 86 5.64 -25.00 -4.28
N ASP A 87 4.83 -24.93 -5.33
CA ASP A 87 5.13 -24.13 -6.52
C ASP A 87 5.10 -22.64 -6.21
N ARG A 88 4.09 -22.15 -5.47
CA ARG A 88 4.05 -20.75 -5.00
C ARG A 88 5.23 -20.44 -4.09
N ARG A 89 5.56 -21.33 -3.15
CA ARG A 89 6.68 -21.15 -2.23
C ARG A 89 8.03 -21.16 -2.97
N ASN A 90 8.18 -22.05 -3.95
CA ASN A 90 9.36 -22.14 -4.80
C ASN A 90 9.50 -20.89 -5.67
N TYR A 91 8.41 -20.39 -6.25
CA TYR A 91 8.42 -19.16 -7.03
C TYR A 91 8.82 -17.96 -6.19
N VAL A 92 8.27 -17.82 -4.98
CA VAL A 92 8.66 -16.77 -4.03
C VAL A 92 10.15 -16.85 -3.72
N ASN A 93 10.63 -18.04 -3.33
CA ASN A 93 12.00 -18.22 -2.86
C ASN A 93 13.05 -18.11 -3.98
N THR A 94 12.76 -18.63 -5.16
CA THR A 94 13.74 -18.72 -6.26
C THR A 94 13.67 -17.54 -7.21
N THR A 95 12.52 -16.88 -7.34
CA THR A 95 12.31 -15.83 -8.35
C THR A 95 12.08 -14.47 -7.70
N LEU A 96 11.07 -14.34 -6.83
CA LEU A 96 10.68 -13.03 -6.29
C LEU A 96 11.69 -12.48 -5.28
N LEU A 97 12.14 -13.27 -4.31
CA LEU A 97 13.09 -12.81 -3.29
C LEU A 97 14.44 -12.38 -3.90
N PRO A 98 15.06 -13.15 -4.83
CA PRO A 98 16.28 -12.71 -5.49
C PRO A 98 16.10 -11.46 -6.37
N ALA A 99 14.97 -11.34 -7.07
CA ALA A 99 14.66 -10.16 -7.87
C ALA A 99 14.52 -8.91 -6.97
N LEU A 100 13.84 -9.04 -5.83
CA LEU A 100 13.70 -7.98 -4.85
C LEU A 100 15.06 -7.55 -4.27
N ASP A 101 15.92 -8.51 -3.91
CA ASP A 101 17.28 -8.22 -3.42
C ASP A 101 18.12 -7.45 -4.45
N GLN A 102 18.01 -7.79 -5.73
CA GLN A 102 18.66 -7.01 -6.80
C GLN A 102 18.16 -5.56 -6.87
N VAL A 103 16.84 -5.34 -6.75
CA VAL A 103 16.27 -4.00 -6.74
C VAL A 103 16.76 -3.21 -5.53
N ILE A 104 16.78 -3.82 -4.35
CA ILE A 104 17.29 -3.19 -3.12
C ILE A 104 18.76 -2.79 -3.29
N LYS A 105 19.60 -3.68 -3.81
CA LYS A 105 21.02 -3.40 -4.08
C LYS A 105 21.21 -2.23 -5.06
N ARG A 106 20.47 -2.22 -6.17
CA ARG A 106 20.54 -1.15 -7.19
C ARG A 106 20.08 0.19 -6.60
N THR A 107 18.95 0.20 -5.91
CA THR A 107 18.39 1.42 -5.31
C THR A 107 19.32 1.97 -4.22
N THR A 108 19.88 1.11 -3.37
CA THR A 108 20.82 1.52 -2.32
C THR A 108 22.10 2.09 -2.92
N ARG A 109 22.66 1.46 -3.96
CA ARG A 109 23.81 1.98 -4.69
C ARG A 109 23.51 3.35 -5.31
N SER A 110 22.34 3.49 -5.94
CA SER A 110 21.91 4.76 -6.54
C SER A 110 21.79 5.86 -5.48
N ARG A 111 21.12 5.60 -4.36
CA ARG A 111 20.99 6.55 -3.24
C ARG A 111 22.34 7.01 -2.68
N LYS A 112 23.32 6.11 -2.63
CA LYS A 112 24.67 6.42 -2.11
C LYS A 112 25.54 7.19 -3.10
N HIS A 113 25.55 6.79 -4.36
CA HIS A 113 26.55 7.25 -5.33
C HIS A 113 26.03 8.28 -6.34
N CYS A 114 24.74 8.21 -6.70
CA CYS A 114 24.16 9.11 -7.69
C CYS A 114 24.24 10.59 -7.27
N PRO A 115 23.89 10.98 -6.02
CA PRO A 115 23.97 12.38 -5.62
C PRO A 115 25.38 12.94 -5.73
N LEU A 116 26.40 12.18 -5.31
CA LEU A 116 27.80 12.61 -5.37
C LEU A 116 28.26 12.84 -6.81
N LEU A 117 27.91 11.93 -7.73
CA LEU A 117 28.25 12.08 -9.15
C LEU A 117 27.55 13.29 -9.78
N CYS A 118 26.27 13.50 -9.47
CA CYS A 118 25.53 14.67 -9.91
C CYS A 118 26.17 15.97 -9.39
N THR A 119 26.52 16.04 -8.10
CA THR A 119 27.18 17.22 -7.53
C THR A 119 28.54 17.47 -8.18
N GLN A 120 29.35 16.44 -8.40
CA GLN A 120 30.65 16.58 -9.06
C GLN A 120 30.51 17.10 -10.50
N TYR A 121 29.51 16.61 -11.24
CA TYR A 121 29.21 17.08 -12.58
C TYR A 121 28.78 18.55 -12.59
N LEU A 122 27.78 18.91 -11.78
CA LEU A 122 27.30 20.29 -11.66
C LEU A 122 28.39 21.26 -11.20
N CYS A 123 29.26 20.86 -10.26
CA CYS A 123 30.39 21.68 -9.84
C CYS A 123 31.42 21.90 -10.96
N ARG A 124 31.61 20.93 -11.87
CA ARG A 124 32.51 21.09 -13.02
C ARG A 124 31.93 22.04 -14.04
N GLU A 125 30.64 21.88 -14.38
CA GLU A 125 29.94 22.79 -15.29
C GLU A 125 29.93 24.22 -14.75
N GLY A 126 29.53 24.43 -13.50
CA GLY A 126 29.53 25.77 -12.90
C GLY A 126 30.92 26.43 -12.83
N LYS A 127 31.99 25.65 -12.64
CA LYS A 127 33.37 26.17 -12.73
C LYS A 127 33.75 26.57 -14.15
N ALA A 128 33.33 25.79 -15.16
CA ALA A 128 33.56 26.09 -16.56
C ALA A 128 32.79 27.36 -17.00
N GLU A 129 31.53 27.48 -16.62
CA GLU A 129 30.70 28.68 -16.84
C GLU A 129 31.30 29.91 -16.17
N LYS A 130 31.69 29.80 -14.89
CA LYS A 130 32.37 30.89 -14.18
C LYS A 130 33.65 31.33 -14.89
N LYS A 131 34.47 30.38 -15.36
CA LYS A 131 35.70 30.67 -16.10
C LYS A 131 35.38 31.38 -17.42
N PHE A 132 34.36 30.92 -18.15
CA PHE A 132 33.91 31.55 -19.39
C PHE A 132 33.44 32.99 -19.15
N LEU A 133 32.58 33.21 -18.15
CA LEU A 133 32.09 34.55 -17.80
C LEU A 133 33.22 35.48 -17.35
N LEU A 134 34.17 35.00 -16.53
CA LEU A 134 35.34 35.79 -16.15
C LEU A 134 36.18 36.19 -17.38
N TYR A 135 36.37 35.26 -18.32
CA TYR A 135 37.09 35.57 -19.57
C TYR A 135 36.33 36.62 -20.39
N HIS A 136 35.02 36.48 -20.51
CA HIS A 136 34.20 37.37 -21.34
C HIS A 136 33.97 38.76 -20.71
N VAL A 137 33.90 38.86 -19.38
CA VAL A 137 33.76 40.14 -18.67
C VAL A 137 35.10 40.88 -18.56
N CYS A 138 36.22 40.17 -18.46
CA CYS A 138 37.55 40.79 -18.36
C CYS A 138 38.22 41.09 -19.72
N TYR A 139 37.79 40.47 -20.83
CA TYR A 139 38.39 40.69 -22.15
C TYR A 139 37.54 41.47 -23.16
N TYR A 140 36.34 41.93 -22.78
CA TYR A 140 35.69 42.99 -23.54
C TYR A 140 36.13 44.34 -22.96
N PRO A 141 37.03 45.08 -23.63
CA PRO A 141 37.23 46.47 -23.26
C PRO A 141 35.89 47.17 -23.48
N VAL A 142 35.32 47.69 -22.40
CA VAL A 142 34.24 48.68 -22.51
C VAL A 142 34.86 49.87 -23.23
N CYS A 143 34.72 49.92 -24.56
CA CYS A 143 35.01 51.13 -25.32
C CYS A 143 34.00 52.20 -24.84
N PRO A 144 34.46 53.28 -24.19
CA PRO A 144 33.59 54.34 -23.76
C PRO A 144 33.37 55.23 -24.98
N ASN A 145 32.49 54.82 -25.89
CA ASN A 145 31.71 55.68 -26.78
C ASN A 145 30.96 54.80 -27.78
N GLY A 146 29.64 54.91 -27.74
CA GLY A 146 28.74 54.10 -28.54
C GLY A 146 28.99 54.24 -30.03
N LYS A 147 29.28 53.12 -30.68
CA LYS A 147 28.85 52.79 -32.04
C LYS A 147 28.59 51.29 -32.11
N GLN A 148 27.35 50.90 -32.39
CA GLN A 148 27.03 49.56 -32.85
C GLN A 148 27.80 49.31 -34.14
N GLN A 149 28.73 48.35 -34.13
CA GLN A 149 29.20 47.73 -35.36
C GLN A 149 28.52 46.38 -35.52
N VAL A 150 27.55 46.39 -36.43
CA VAL A 150 27.14 45.23 -37.20
C VAL A 150 28.36 44.79 -37.99
N GLU A 151 28.87 43.58 -37.78
CA GLU A 151 29.72 42.94 -38.77
C GLU A 151 29.37 41.47 -38.94
N LYS A 152 29.11 41.15 -40.21
CA LYS A 152 28.74 39.87 -40.79
C LYS A 152 29.98 39.03 -41.04
N GLY A 153 29.77 37.71 -41.13
CA GLY A 153 30.62 36.78 -41.88
C GLY A 153 31.55 35.97 -40.97
N HIS A 154 31.98 34.76 -41.32
CA HIS A 154 31.78 33.95 -42.51
C HIS A 154 32.21 32.55 -42.07
N VAL A 155 31.38 31.52 -42.28
CA VAL A 155 31.75 30.14 -41.97
C VAL A 155 32.48 29.58 -43.18
N SER A 156 33.70 29.13 -42.99
CA SER A 156 34.41 28.18 -43.85
C SER A 156 34.99 27.09 -42.96
#